data_AF-A0A7K8AWB8-F1
#
_entry.id   AF-A0A7K8AWB8-F1
#
_cell.length_a   1.000
_cell.length_b   1.000
_cell.length_c   1.000
_cell.angle_alpha   90.00
_cell.angle_beta   90.00
_cell.angle_gamma   90.00
#
_symmetry.space_group_name_H-M   'P 1'
#
loop_
_entity.id
_entity.type
_entity.pdbx_description
1 polymer ?
#
loop_
_entity_poly.entity_id
_entity_poly.type
_entity_poly.pdbx_seq_one_letter_code
_entity_poly.pdbx_strand_id
1 'polypeptide(L)'
;SLQRRRCLYLHTGRACSQMVEVLLAALILVCSSVSCGSAGGYTGLPAVLGGIYSYQYGGAHSGFSGANGERAQQLDQRFYLLKLPVARAAMAVGGCLLVFPCVLILVGVLRVPWHFPARLLIESTLYLVVAVGTVPALYYFLHSPLSVYNSSVCKEREHLYQSKGYHGFWCSLHGAQIAAGLLGCMAAMAYLVSAGLAVRDYRTVHEQKQKPLQL
;
A
#
# COMPACT_ATOMS: atom_id res chain seq x y z
N SER A 1 -22.59 -25.65 -17.12
CA SER A 1 -21.79 -24.56 -17.69
C SER A 1 -20.72 -24.09 -16.69
N LEU A 2 -19.46 -23.98 -17.13
CA LEU A 2 -18.32 -23.54 -16.34
C LEU A 2 -18.53 -22.11 -15.77
N GLN A 3 -19.22 -21.26 -16.53
CA GLN A 3 -19.52 -19.87 -16.23
C GLN A 3 -20.47 -19.69 -15.03
N ARG A 4 -21.51 -20.53 -14.91
CA ARG A 4 -22.41 -20.55 -13.74
C ARG A 4 -21.67 -20.92 -12.45
N ARG A 5 -20.69 -21.83 -12.53
CA ARG A 5 -19.87 -22.28 -11.40
C ARG A 5 -18.82 -21.25 -10.95
N ARG A 6 -18.32 -20.40 -11.85
CA ARG A 6 -17.47 -19.25 -11.54
C ARG A 6 -18.25 -18.13 -10.84
N CYS A 7 -19.46 -17.83 -11.34
CA CYS A 7 -20.37 -16.86 -10.74
C CYS A 7 -20.76 -17.25 -9.29
N LEU A 8 -20.99 -18.55 -9.05
CA LEU A 8 -21.24 -19.08 -7.71
C LEU A 8 -20.03 -18.97 -6.76
N TYR A 9 -18.79 -19.07 -7.26
CA TYR A 9 -17.60 -18.91 -6.42
C TYR A 9 -17.40 -17.44 -6.02
N LEU A 10 -17.60 -16.50 -6.95
CA LEU A 10 -17.54 -15.06 -6.68
C LEU A 10 -18.56 -14.61 -5.61
N HIS A 11 -19.66 -15.35 -5.47
CA HIS A 11 -20.70 -15.08 -4.47
C HIS A 11 -20.46 -15.80 -3.12
N THR A 12 -19.29 -16.41 -2.93
CA THR A 12 -18.90 -16.97 -1.62
C THR A 12 -18.36 -15.88 -0.70
N GLY A 13 -18.58 -16.01 0.62
CA GLY A 13 -18.05 -15.07 1.61
C GLY A 13 -16.52 -14.92 1.53
N ARG A 14 -15.83 -15.98 1.10
CA ARG A 14 -14.38 -16.00 0.88
C ARG A 14 -13.92 -15.20 -0.34
N ALA A 15 -14.61 -15.30 -1.48
CA ALA A 15 -14.28 -14.47 -2.63
C ALA A 15 -14.54 -12.98 -2.34
N CYS A 16 -15.61 -12.69 -1.58
CA CYS A 16 -15.91 -11.33 -1.13
C CYS A 16 -14.78 -10.76 -0.24
N SER A 17 -14.29 -11.54 0.73
CA SER A 17 -13.18 -11.09 1.59
C SER A 17 -11.89 -10.85 0.81
N GLN A 18 -11.56 -11.73 -0.15
CA GLN A 18 -10.41 -11.55 -1.04
C GLN A 18 -10.52 -10.31 -1.92
N MET A 19 -11.73 -9.96 -2.40
CA MET A 19 -11.95 -8.72 -3.17
C MET A 19 -11.75 -7.47 -2.30
N VAL A 20 -12.17 -7.52 -1.03
CA VAL A 20 -11.91 -6.44 -0.06
C VAL A 20 -10.42 -6.30 0.20
N GLU A 21 -9.68 -7.40 0.33
CA GLU A 21 -8.22 -7.39 0.48
C GLU A 21 -7.52 -6.75 -0.73
N VAL A 22 -7.93 -7.10 -1.96
CA VAL A 22 -7.41 -6.48 -3.20
C VAL A 22 -7.66 -4.97 -3.19
N LEU A 23 -8.88 -4.54 -2.85
CA LEU A 23 -9.23 -3.12 -2.80
C LEU A 23 -8.39 -2.38 -1.75
N LEU A 24 -8.27 -2.92 -0.55
CA LEU A 24 -7.46 -2.34 0.52
C LEU A 24 -5.98 -2.26 0.13
N ALA A 25 -5.42 -3.33 -0.45
CA ALA A 25 -4.03 -3.35 -0.91
C ALA A 25 -3.78 -2.32 -2.03
N ALA A 26 -4.71 -2.18 -2.97
CA ALA A 26 -4.64 -1.17 -4.02
C ALA A 26 -4.68 0.26 -3.46
N LEU A 27 -5.58 0.54 -2.51
CA LEU A 27 -5.66 1.83 -1.85
C LEU A 27 -4.39 2.15 -1.05
N ILE A 28 -3.84 1.17 -0.32
CA ILE A 28 -2.56 1.33 0.40
C ILE A 28 -1.44 1.67 -0.59
N LEU A 29 -1.37 0.98 -1.73
CA LEU A 29 -0.36 1.22 -2.75
C LEU A 29 -0.50 2.60 -3.38
N VAL A 30 -1.72 3.04 -3.70
CA VAL A 30 -1.99 4.39 -4.22
C VAL A 30 -1.63 5.46 -3.20
N CYS A 31 -2.09 5.34 -1.95
CA CYS A 31 -1.76 6.29 -0.88
C CYS A 31 -0.25 6.36 -0.61
N SER A 32 0.44 5.22 -0.65
CA SER A 32 1.90 5.15 -0.52
C SER A 32 2.61 5.79 -1.70
N SER A 33 2.12 5.56 -2.93
CA SER A 33 2.65 6.15 -4.16
C SER A 33 2.53 7.67 -4.16
N VAL A 34 1.38 8.20 -3.72
CA VAL A 34 1.18 9.66 -3.62
C VAL A 34 2.10 10.26 -2.56
N SER A 35 2.22 9.60 -1.40
CA SER A 35 3.04 10.08 -0.28
C SER A 35 4.55 10.05 -0.55
N CYS A 36 5.00 9.07 -1.34
CA CYS A 36 6.41 8.73 -1.49
C CYS A 36 6.96 8.95 -2.91
N GLY A 37 6.09 9.01 -3.91
CA GLY A 37 6.43 9.20 -5.33
C GLY A 37 6.43 10.65 -5.78
N SER A 38 5.89 11.58 -5.00
CA SER A 38 5.93 13.00 -5.36
C SER A 38 7.29 13.60 -5.00
N ALA A 39 8.14 13.78 -6.02
CA ALA A 39 9.16 14.83 -6.03
C ALA A 39 8.46 16.21 -6.15
N GLY A 40 7.51 16.48 -5.27
CA GLY A 40 6.56 17.59 -5.35
C GLY A 40 7.14 18.94 -4.97
N GLY A 41 8.40 19.19 -5.36
CA GLY A 41 9.11 20.44 -5.09
C GLY A 41 9.73 21.03 -6.37
N TYR A 42 10.66 21.95 -6.18
CA TYR A 42 11.49 22.60 -7.20
C TYR A 42 12.54 21.62 -7.76
N THR A 43 12.21 20.34 -7.93
CA THR A 43 13.11 19.39 -8.60
C THR A 43 12.94 19.53 -10.11
N GLY A 44 13.87 20.23 -10.74
CA GLY A 44 14.22 19.96 -12.14
C GLY A 44 14.90 18.59 -12.19
N LEU A 45 14.18 17.52 -12.52
CA LEU A 45 14.81 16.27 -12.93
C LEU A 45 15.24 16.40 -14.40
N PRO A 46 16.49 16.05 -14.78
CA PRO A 46 16.84 15.85 -16.17
C PRO A 46 16.37 14.46 -16.66
N ALA A 47 15.85 14.40 -17.90
CA ALA A 47 15.41 13.22 -18.68
C ALA A 47 14.10 12.57 -18.18
N VAL A 48 12.91 12.67 -18.79
CA VAL A 48 12.57 12.62 -20.23
C VAL A 48 11.32 13.46 -20.57
N LEU A 49 10.59 14.02 -19.58
CA LEU A 49 9.41 14.84 -19.82
C LEU A 49 9.21 15.75 -18.60
N GLY A 50 9.31 17.07 -18.77
CA GLY A 50 9.26 18.05 -17.67
C GLY A 50 8.17 17.75 -16.64
N GLY A 51 8.58 17.61 -15.37
CA GLY A 51 7.65 17.29 -14.28
C GLY A 51 6.64 18.40 -14.07
N ILE A 52 5.41 18.03 -13.74
CA ILE A 52 4.25 18.95 -13.56
C ILE A 52 4.56 20.11 -12.59
N TYR A 53 5.48 19.89 -11.63
CA TYR A 53 5.84 20.86 -10.59
C TYR A 53 6.88 21.91 -11.01
N SER A 54 7.65 21.70 -12.08
CA SER A 54 8.62 22.71 -12.55
C SER A 54 7.92 23.97 -13.07
N TYR A 55 6.73 23.82 -13.66
CA TYR A 55 5.91 24.96 -14.09
C TYR A 55 5.17 25.63 -12.93
N GLN A 56 4.81 24.87 -11.91
CA GLN A 56 4.04 25.39 -10.76
C GLN A 56 4.91 26.19 -9.78
N TYR A 57 6.17 25.82 -9.61
CA TYR A 57 7.11 26.49 -8.71
C TYR A 57 8.29 27.18 -9.42
N GLY A 58 8.46 27.03 -10.74
CA GLY A 58 9.57 27.62 -11.51
C GLY A 58 9.15 28.71 -12.51
N GLY A 59 7.89 29.13 -12.53
CA GLY A 59 7.42 30.21 -13.40
C GLY A 59 7.97 31.59 -13.00
N ALA A 60 7.82 32.58 -13.89
CA ALA A 60 8.32 33.97 -13.73
C ALA A 60 7.82 34.70 -12.46
N HIS A 61 6.79 34.19 -11.79
CA HIS A 61 6.20 34.76 -10.57
C HIS A 61 6.33 33.85 -9.33
N SER A 62 7.20 32.84 -9.37
CA SER A 62 7.35 31.86 -8.27
C SER A 62 8.13 32.37 -7.06
N GLY A 63 8.79 33.52 -7.15
CA GLY A 63 9.71 34.00 -6.12
C GLY A 63 11.01 33.19 -5.96
N PHE A 64 11.15 32.09 -6.72
CA PHE A 64 12.32 31.22 -6.77
C PHE A 64 13.11 31.44 -8.08
N SER A 65 14.10 32.33 -8.03
CA SER A 65 15.05 32.59 -9.12
C SER A 65 16.48 32.65 -8.58
N GLY A 66 17.45 32.31 -9.43
CA GLY A 66 18.88 32.25 -9.10
C GLY A 66 19.17 31.34 -7.91
N ALA A 67 19.99 31.81 -6.96
CA ALA A 67 20.43 31.04 -5.80
C ALA A 67 19.30 30.47 -4.94
N ASN A 68 18.13 31.14 -4.87
CA ASN A 68 16.98 30.63 -4.12
C ASN A 68 16.35 29.41 -4.80
N GLY A 69 16.31 29.38 -6.14
CA GLY A 69 15.82 28.25 -6.91
C GLY A 69 16.76 27.04 -6.79
N GLU A 70 18.07 27.26 -6.91
CA GLU A 70 19.07 26.20 -6.70
C GLU A 70 19.00 25.62 -5.28
N ARG A 71 18.82 26.47 -4.27
CA ARG A 71 18.64 26.02 -2.88
C ARG A 71 17.36 25.21 -2.69
N ALA A 72 16.25 25.62 -3.31
CA ALA A 72 15.00 24.86 -3.28
C ALA A 72 15.19 23.47 -3.91
N GLN A 73 15.81 23.40 -5.10
CA GLN A 73 16.12 22.15 -5.79
C GLN A 73 16.96 21.20 -4.93
N GLN A 74 18.03 21.71 -4.31
CA GLN A 74 18.91 20.91 -3.46
C GLN A 74 18.19 20.36 -2.23
N LEU A 75 17.36 21.18 -1.58
CA LEU A 75 16.59 20.76 -0.41
C LEU A 75 15.54 19.71 -0.78
N ASP A 76 14.83 19.88 -1.89
CA ASP A 76 13.85 18.89 -2.36
C ASP A 76 14.52 17.57 -2.76
N GLN A 77 15.67 17.62 -3.44
CA GLN A 77 16.40 16.42 -3.81
C GLN A 77 16.90 15.66 -2.57
N ARG A 78 17.45 16.36 -1.56
CA ARG A 78 17.87 15.74 -0.30
C ARG A 78 16.69 15.14 0.46
N PHE A 79 15.58 15.86 0.51
CA PHE A 79 14.36 15.37 1.16
C PHE A 79 13.78 14.14 0.44
N TYR A 80 13.81 14.12 -0.89
CA TYR A 80 13.42 12.97 -1.69
C TYR A 80 14.31 11.76 -1.40
N LEU A 81 15.63 11.93 -1.38
CA LEU A 81 16.56 10.84 -1.07
C LEU A 81 16.34 10.26 0.34
N LEU A 82 15.98 11.09 1.32
CA LEU A 82 15.62 10.64 2.67
C LEU A 82 14.33 9.80 2.69
N LYS A 83 13.35 10.11 1.83
CA LYS A 83 12.09 9.36 1.73
C LYS A 83 12.18 8.10 0.85
N LEU A 84 13.12 8.07 -0.09
CA LEU A 84 13.29 7.02 -1.08
C LEU A 84 13.36 5.57 -0.54
N PRO A 85 14.08 5.26 0.55
CA PRO A 85 14.11 3.88 1.06
C PRO A 85 12.74 3.43 1.56
N VAL A 86 12.05 4.29 2.32
CA VAL A 86 10.69 4.01 2.83
C VAL A 86 9.71 3.89 1.67
N ALA A 87 9.85 4.75 0.65
CA ALA A 87 9.07 4.71 -0.58
C ALA A 87 9.15 3.33 -1.25
N ARG A 88 10.37 2.86 -1.53
CA ARG A 88 10.60 1.58 -2.20
C ARG A 88 10.10 0.42 -1.38
N ALA A 89 10.33 0.44 -0.07
CA ALA A 89 9.82 -0.59 0.84
C ALA A 89 8.29 -0.63 0.84
N ALA A 90 7.62 0.52 0.94
CA ALA A 90 6.16 0.62 0.91
C ALA A 90 5.58 0.14 -0.43
N MET A 91 6.20 0.49 -1.55
CA MET A 91 5.80 0.03 -2.89
C MET A 91 5.96 -1.48 -3.06
N ALA A 92 7.10 -2.04 -2.61
CA ALA A 92 7.35 -3.47 -2.66
C ALA A 92 6.36 -4.26 -1.80
N VAL A 93 6.18 -3.86 -0.53
CA VAL A 93 5.26 -4.51 0.40
C VAL A 93 3.81 -4.37 -0.07
N GLY A 94 3.38 -3.16 -0.47
CA GLY A 94 2.04 -2.94 -1.02
C GLY A 94 1.78 -3.75 -2.28
N GLY A 95 2.78 -3.88 -3.16
CA GLY A 95 2.69 -4.72 -4.36
C GLY A 95 2.53 -6.19 -4.02
N CYS A 96 3.32 -6.71 -3.07
CA CYS A 96 3.18 -8.08 -2.58
C CYS A 96 1.80 -8.34 -1.97
N LEU A 97 1.30 -7.41 -1.15
CA LEU A 97 -0.03 -7.48 -0.54
C LEU A 97 -1.17 -7.43 -1.58
N LEU A 98 -0.96 -6.80 -2.74
CA LEU A 98 -1.93 -6.78 -3.83
C LEU A 98 -1.91 -8.07 -4.64
N VAL A 99 -0.72 -8.59 -4.94
CA VAL A 99 -0.54 -9.82 -5.74
C VAL A 99 -1.07 -11.04 -4.97
N PHE A 100 -0.87 -11.09 -3.66
CA PHE A 100 -1.27 -12.21 -2.81
C PHE A 100 -2.76 -12.61 -2.96
N PRO A 101 -3.75 -11.74 -2.67
CA PRO A 101 -5.16 -12.09 -2.81
C PRO A 101 -5.57 -12.31 -4.28
N CYS A 102 -4.97 -11.59 -5.24
CA CYS A 102 -5.18 -11.84 -6.67
C CYS A 102 -4.82 -13.27 -7.08
N VAL A 103 -3.67 -13.78 -6.62
CA VAL A 103 -3.27 -15.16 -6.84
C VAL A 103 -4.26 -16.12 -6.18
N LEU A 104 -4.68 -15.86 -4.94
CA LEU A 104 -5.65 -16.73 -4.25
C LEU A 104 -7.01 -16.77 -4.94
N ILE A 105 -7.51 -15.66 -5.47
CA ILE A 105 -8.73 -15.60 -6.29
C ILE A 105 -8.53 -16.46 -7.54
N LEU A 106 -7.42 -16.30 -8.26
CA LEU A 106 -7.13 -17.07 -9.47
C LEU A 106 -7.12 -18.57 -9.18
N VAL A 107 -6.44 -19.01 -8.12
CA VAL A 107 -6.40 -20.43 -7.77
C VAL A 107 -7.76 -20.95 -7.25
N GLY A 108 -8.55 -20.08 -6.61
CA GLY A 108 -9.93 -20.39 -6.20
C GLY A 108 -10.87 -20.60 -7.39
N VAL A 109 -10.79 -19.73 -8.41
CA VAL A 109 -11.52 -19.85 -9.67
C VAL A 109 -11.16 -21.13 -10.42
N LEU A 110 -9.89 -21.54 -10.37
CA LEU A 110 -9.40 -22.80 -10.93
C LEU A 110 -9.77 -24.05 -10.10
N ARG A 111 -10.49 -23.88 -8.98
CA ARG A 111 -11.05 -24.97 -8.14
C ARG A 111 -10.03 -25.99 -7.60
N VAL A 112 -8.75 -25.64 -7.54
CA VAL A 112 -7.70 -26.44 -6.87
C VAL A 112 -8.00 -26.77 -5.39
N PRO A 113 -8.72 -25.96 -4.57
CA PRO A 113 -8.96 -26.31 -3.16
C PRO A 113 -9.83 -27.56 -2.97
N TRP A 114 -10.65 -27.93 -3.96
CA TRP A 114 -11.56 -29.07 -3.84
C TRP A 114 -10.82 -30.42 -3.90
N HIS A 115 -9.68 -30.46 -4.59
CA HIS A 115 -8.84 -31.66 -4.67
C HIS A 115 -7.99 -31.88 -3.42
N PHE A 116 -7.55 -30.81 -2.74
CA PHE A 116 -6.61 -30.90 -1.61
C PHE A 116 -7.07 -30.05 -0.41
N PRO A 117 -7.80 -30.62 0.57
CA PRO A 117 -8.34 -29.86 1.70
C PRO A 117 -7.24 -29.24 2.57
N ALA A 118 -6.06 -29.88 2.67
CA ALA A 118 -4.92 -29.33 3.41
C ALA A 118 -4.41 -27.99 2.85
N ARG A 119 -4.74 -27.64 1.60
CA ARG A 119 -4.44 -26.32 1.02
C ARG A 119 -5.11 -25.17 1.77
N LEU A 120 -6.30 -25.39 2.34
CA LEU A 120 -7.03 -24.39 3.12
C LEU A 120 -6.31 -24.04 4.43
N LEU A 121 -5.62 -25.01 5.03
CA LEU A 121 -4.80 -24.77 6.23
C LEU A 121 -3.58 -23.90 5.88
N ILE A 122 -2.89 -24.21 4.78
CA ILE A 122 -1.76 -23.40 4.29
C ILE A 122 -2.21 -21.95 4.05
N GLU A 123 -3.35 -21.77 3.38
CA GLU A 123 -3.90 -20.44 3.13
C GLU A 123 -4.27 -19.69 4.42
N SER A 124 -4.88 -20.37 5.39
CA SER A 124 -5.15 -19.77 6.71
C SER A 124 -3.87 -19.34 7.42
N THR A 125 -2.83 -20.17 7.39
CA THR A 125 -1.52 -19.83 7.95
C THR A 125 -0.92 -18.62 7.24
N LEU A 126 -1.00 -18.54 5.92
CA LEU A 126 -0.51 -17.39 5.15
C LEU A 126 -1.27 -16.10 5.52
N TYR A 127 -2.59 -16.14 5.65
CA TYR A 127 -3.37 -14.99 6.11
C TYR A 127 -2.96 -14.53 7.51
N LEU A 128 -2.73 -15.46 8.45
CA LEU A 128 -2.24 -15.13 9.80
C LEU A 128 -0.85 -14.49 9.76
N VAL A 129 0.07 -15.05 8.96
CA VAL A 129 1.42 -14.48 8.79
C VAL A 129 1.35 -13.07 8.23
N VAL A 130 0.48 -12.82 7.24
CA VAL A 130 0.29 -11.49 6.65
C VAL A 130 -0.35 -10.52 7.66
N ALA A 131 -1.36 -10.95 8.42
CA ALA A 131 -2.01 -10.14 9.44
C ALA A 131 -1.05 -9.76 10.59
N VAL A 132 -0.22 -10.71 11.04
CA VAL A 132 0.79 -10.43 12.07
C VAL A 132 1.92 -9.58 11.51
N GLY A 133 2.37 -9.86 10.28
CA GLY A 133 3.45 -9.11 9.62
C GLY A 133 3.06 -7.68 9.21
N THR A 134 1.78 -7.39 9.03
CA THR A 134 1.31 -6.02 8.73
C THR A 134 1.47 -5.09 9.94
N VAL A 135 1.42 -5.59 11.17
CA VAL A 135 1.61 -4.77 12.39
C VAL A 135 3.00 -4.11 12.45
N PRO A 136 4.13 -4.85 12.41
CA PRO A 136 5.45 -4.23 12.39
C PRO A 136 5.67 -3.43 11.11
N ALA A 137 5.13 -3.86 9.96
CA ALA A 137 5.24 -3.10 8.72
C ALA A 137 4.61 -1.69 8.84
N LEU A 138 3.42 -1.60 9.46
CA LEU A 138 2.76 -0.31 9.71
C LEU A 138 3.54 0.55 10.69
N TYR A 139 4.08 -0.07 11.75
CA TYR A 139 4.94 0.64 12.70
C TYR A 139 6.14 1.28 11.99
N TYR A 140 6.90 0.51 11.19
CA TYR A 140 8.04 1.04 10.45
C TYR A 140 7.63 2.07 9.39
N PHE A 141 6.50 1.86 8.71
CA PHE A 141 5.97 2.78 7.70
C PHE A 141 5.61 4.15 8.29
N LEU A 142 5.09 4.19 9.53
CA LEU A 142 4.76 5.44 10.19
C LEU A 142 5.96 6.04 10.94
N HIS A 143 6.80 5.22 11.57
CA HIS A 143 7.93 5.67 12.37
C HIS A 143 9.10 6.20 11.52
N SER A 144 9.42 5.54 10.40
CA SER A 144 10.56 5.93 9.57
C SER A 144 10.41 7.34 8.96
N PRO A 145 9.23 7.77 8.48
CA PRO A 145 9.02 9.15 8.05
C PRO A 145 9.13 10.18 9.18
N LEU A 146 8.80 9.85 10.43
CA LEU A 146 8.88 10.81 11.53
C LEU A 146 10.30 11.35 11.72
N SER A 147 11.33 10.50 11.58
CA SER A 147 12.73 10.94 11.65
C SER A 147 13.09 11.86 10.48
N VAL A 148 12.54 11.61 9.29
CA VAL A 148 12.73 12.45 8.10
C VAL A 148 12.06 13.81 8.28
N TYR A 149 10.84 13.87 8.82
CA TYR A 149 10.14 15.13 9.08
C TYR A 149 10.79 15.96 10.21
N ASN A 150 11.45 15.32 11.17
CA ASN A 150 12.21 16.01 12.22
C ASN A 150 13.60 16.50 11.80
N SER A 151 14.05 16.15 10.58
CA SER A 151 15.37 16.54 10.09
C SER A 151 15.48 18.06 9.81
N SER A 152 16.71 18.59 9.87
CA SER A 152 17.00 19.97 9.49
C SER A 152 16.64 20.27 8.04
N VAL A 153 16.80 19.29 7.14
CA VAL A 153 16.44 19.40 5.72
C VAL A 153 14.96 19.73 5.55
N CYS A 154 14.07 19.09 6.33
CA CYS A 154 12.66 19.40 6.27
C CYS A 154 12.38 20.83 6.73
N LYS A 155 12.93 21.24 7.88
CA LYS A 155 12.68 22.57 8.47
C LYS A 155 13.18 23.71 7.58
N GLU A 156 14.37 23.55 6.99
CA GLU A 156 14.90 24.53 6.03
C GLU A 156 14.04 24.64 4.78
N ARG A 157 13.56 23.50 4.27
CA ARG A 157 12.65 23.45 3.13
C ARG A 157 11.34 24.16 3.44
N GLU A 158 10.71 23.85 4.56
CA GLU A 158 9.47 24.49 5.01
C GLU A 158 9.64 26.01 5.11
N HIS A 159 10.69 26.47 5.80
CA HIS A 159 10.98 27.90 5.96
C HIS A 159 11.23 28.59 4.61
N LEU A 160 11.99 27.96 3.72
CA LEU A 160 12.28 28.51 2.40
C LEU A 160 11.00 28.68 1.56
N TYR A 161 10.13 27.68 1.55
CA TYR A 161 8.84 27.76 0.84
C TYR A 161 7.88 28.78 1.48
N GLN A 162 7.80 28.83 2.81
CA GLN A 162 6.99 29.82 3.53
C GLN A 162 7.48 31.25 3.27
N SER A 163 8.80 31.47 3.17
CA SER A 163 9.37 32.79 2.86
C SER A 163 8.94 33.35 1.51
N LYS A 164 8.44 32.48 0.61
CA LYS A 164 7.92 32.83 -0.72
C LYS A 164 6.40 32.78 -0.78
N GLY A 165 5.72 32.61 0.35
CA GLY A 165 4.25 32.58 0.43
C GLY A 165 3.61 31.24 0.08
N TYR A 166 4.40 30.15 -0.03
CA TYR A 166 3.84 28.82 -0.29
C TYR A 166 3.47 28.12 1.01
N HIS A 167 2.21 27.69 1.09
CA HIS A 167 1.68 26.85 2.16
C HIS A 167 1.47 25.42 1.65
N GLY A 168 1.90 24.41 2.41
CA GLY A 168 1.76 22.99 2.03
C GLY A 168 3.02 22.13 2.21
N PHE A 169 4.16 22.75 2.49
CA PHE A 169 5.46 22.08 2.68
C PHE A 169 5.80 21.82 4.16
N TRP A 170 4.79 21.52 4.97
CA TRP A 170 4.92 21.34 6.41
C TRP A 170 5.74 20.10 6.78
N CYS A 171 6.51 20.18 7.86
CA CYS A 171 7.23 19.06 8.45
C CYS A 171 6.36 18.18 9.34
N SER A 172 5.25 17.72 8.79
CA SER A 172 4.27 16.85 9.44
C SER A 172 3.90 15.67 8.54
N LEU A 173 3.35 14.62 9.15
CA LEU A 173 2.85 13.46 8.41
C LEU A 173 1.84 13.87 7.34
N HIS A 174 2.04 13.36 6.13
CA HIS A 174 1.15 13.66 5.01
C HIS A 174 -0.17 12.88 5.15
N GLY A 175 -1.29 13.47 4.72
CA GLY A 175 -2.61 12.86 4.84
C GLY A 175 -2.69 11.46 4.21
N ALA A 176 -2.01 11.24 3.08
CA ALA A 176 -1.98 9.92 2.45
C ALA A 176 -1.14 8.89 3.24
N GLN A 177 -0.19 9.29 4.09
CA GLN A 177 0.51 8.37 5.00
C GLN A 177 -0.40 7.93 6.14
N ILE A 178 -1.19 8.86 6.70
CA ILE A 178 -2.19 8.56 7.72
C ILE A 178 -3.26 7.63 7.16
N ALA A 179 -3.78 7.94 5.96
CA ALA A 179 -4.76 7.10 5.27
C ALA A 179 -4.21 5.69 4.99
N ALA A 180 -2.97 5.57 4.49
CA ALA A 180 -2.33 4.28 4.28
C ALA A 180 -2.17 3.48 5.59
N GLY A 181 -1.87 4.16 6.71
CA GLY A 181 -1.83 3.55 8.04
C GLY A 181 -3.19 2.96 8.46
N LEU A 182 -4.27 3.75 8.33
CA LEU A 182 -5.63 3.30 8.66
C LEU A 182 -6.10 2.16 7.75
N LEU A 183 -5.82 2.26 6.44
CA LEU A 183 -6.12 1.21 5.46
C LEU A 183 -5.35 -0.08 5.80
N GLY A 184 -4.11 0.03 6.25
CA GLY A 184 -3.32 -1.11 6.71
C GLY A 184 -3.92 -1.80 7.93
N CYS A 185 -4.41 -1.05 8.92
CA CYS A 185 -5.13 -1.62 10.06
C CYS A 185 -6.39 -2.37 9.61
N MET A 186 -7.17 -1.79 8.69
CA MET A 186 -8.33 -2.47 8.11
C MET A 186 -7.94 -3.72 7.33
N ALA A 187 -6.83 -3.70 6.59
CA ALA A 187 -6.30 -4.85 5.88
C ALA A 187 -5.90 -5.98 6.83
N ALA A 188 -5.24 -5.67 7.94
CA ALA A 188 -4.89 -6.66 8.97
C ALA A 188 -6.15 -7.37 9.51
N MET A 189 -7.22 -6.60 9.81
CA MET A 189 -8.50 -7.18 10.22
C MET A 189 -9.13 -8.04 9.12
N ALA A 190 -9.10 -7.59 7.86
CA ALA A 190 -9.63 -8.35 6.73
C ALA A 190 -8.92 -9.70 6.57
N TYR A 191 -7.59 -9.72 6.69
CA TYR A 191 -6.81 -10.96 6.64
C TYR A 191 -7.12 -11.91 7.81
N LEU A 192 -7.36 -11.41 9.01
CA LEU A 192 -7.81 -12.24 10.14
C LEU A 192 -9.19 -12.87 9.88
N VAL A 193 -10.13 -12.09 9.30
CA VAL A 193 -11.44 -12.61 8.89
C VAL A 193 -11.28 -13.70 7.84
N SER A 194 -10.46 -13.49 6.81
CA SER A 194 -10.17 -14.49 5.78
C SER A 194 -9.50 -15.74 6.34
N ALA A 195 -8.60 -15.62 7.31
CA ALA A 195 -8.02 -16.76 8.02
C ALA A 195 -9.10 -17.59 8.72
N GLY A 196 -10.06 -16.94 9.39
CA GLY A 196 -11.19 -17.59 10.05
C GLY A 196 -12.15 -18.27 9.06
N LEU A 197 -12.43 -17.63 7.92
CA LEU A 197 -13.23 -18.21 6.84
C LEU A 197 -12.54 -19.46 6.25
N ALA A 198 -11.22 -19.42 6.02
CA ALA A 198 -10.47 -20.57 5.52
C ALA A 198 -10.51 -21.77 6.48
N VAL A 199 -10.45 -21.55 7.81
CA VAL A 199 -10.61 -22.61 8.81
C VAL A 199 -12.03 -23.18 8.82
N ARG A 200 -13.06 -22.33 8.70
CA ARG A 200 -14.46 -22.78 8.63
C ARG A 200 -14.73 -23.62 7.38
N ASP A 201 -14.20 -23.20 6.24
CA ASP A 201 -14.29 -23.94 4.97
C ASP A 201 -13.57 -25.29 5.09
N TYR A 202 -12.38 -25.32 5.72
CA TYR A 202 -11.65 -26.56 5.99
C TYR A 202 -12.46 -27.54 6.83
N ARG A 203 -13.05 -27.09 7.94
CA ARG A 203 -13.89 -27.94 8.82
C ARG A 203 -15.08 -28.51 8.05
N THR A 204 -15.78 -27.68 7.30
CA THR A 204 -16.94 -28.10 6.48
C THR A 204 -16.56 -29.17 5.46
N VAL A 205 -15.46 -28.98 4.73
CA VAL A 205 -14.99 -29.95 3.72
C VAL A 205 -14.50 -31.24 4.38
N HIS A 206 -13.82 -31.14 5.52
CA HIS A 206 -13.33 -32.30 6.26
C HIS A 206 -14.48 -33.15 6.82
N GLU A 207 -15.49 -32.52 7.44
CA GLU A 207 -16.70 -33.19 7.94
C GLU A 207 -17.49 -33.87 6.80
N GLN A 208 -17.58 -33.23 5.63
CA GLN A 208 -18.20 -33.83 4.44
C GLN A 208 -17.42 -35.05 3.92
N LYS A 209 -16.09 -35.01 3.93
CA LYS A 209 -15.25 -36.16 3.53
C LYS A 209 -15.26 -37.30 4.55
N GLN A 210 -15.54 -37.02 5.83
CA GLN A 210 -15.68 -38.02 6.88
C GLN A 210 -17.06 -38.69 6.93
N LYS A 211 -18.05 -38.18 6.18
CA LYS A 211 -19.35 -38.83 5.97
C LYS A 211 -19.47 -39.52 4.59
N PRO A 212 -18.58 -40.44 4.16
CA PRO A 212 -18.89 -41.28 3.02
C PRO A 212 -19.78 -42.46 3.50
N LEU A 213 -20.91 -42.69 2.83
CA LEU A 213 -21.86 -43.81 2.97
C LEU A 213 -22.97 -43.69 4.04
N GLN A 214 -23.99 -42.89 3.74
CA GLN A 214 -25.39 -43.17 4.07
C GLN A 214 -26.25 -42.67 2.89
N LEU A 215 -26.08 -43.27 1.70
CA LEU A 215 -27.09 -43.28 0.63
C LEU A 215 -26.79 -44.42 -0.35
#